data_AF-A0A348UN51-F1
#
_entry.id   AF-A0A348UN51-F1
#
_cell.length_a   1.000
_cell.length_b   1.000
_cell.length_c   1.000
_cell.angle_alpha   90.00
_cell.angle_beta   90.00
_cell.angle_gamma   90.00
#
_symmetry.space_group_name_H-M   'P 1'
#
loop_
_entity.id
_entity.type
_entity.pdbx_description
1 polymer ?
#
loop_
_entity_poly.entity_id
_entity_poly.type
_entity_poly.pdbx_seq_one_letter_code
_entity_poly.pdbx_strand_id
1 'polypeptide(L)'
;TYLLADSSSGEAVLVDTVFEHHLRDRALLDELGLALVAVLDTHCHADHVTGAWLMQQATGCRYGVSRRYGPALACADLPLDHGDRIPFGKHSLTVRATPGHTDGCLTFVTDDHTMAFTGDTLLIRGAGRCDFQQGNARMLYRSITEQIFTLPENCLIYPGHDYSGRTVSTVAEERAHNPRIGGQATERDFVGFMENLALPHPKLIAHAVPANLACGRPADGQVPVLATWGPVRQTYAGLLEIEPDWVAQHLAGIFVLDVREREELQSPLGAIPGARHVPLDELRGRVEEIPRDKPVIAVCHAGMRSGQATVILRAAGFSEVANLRGGMLLWSALGLPVERA
;
A
#
# COMPACT_ATOMS: atom_id res chain seq x y z
N THR A 1 2.65 6.09 -3.20
CA THR A 1 2.76 5.61 -1.81
C THR A 1 4.21 5.43 -1.40
N TYR A 2 4.61 5.96 -0.25
CA TYR A 2 5.96 5.83 0.32
C TYR A 2 5.90 5.28 1.74
N LEU A 3 6.72 4.29 2.07
CA LEU A 3 6.90 3.76 3.42
C LEU A 3 8.22 4.27 3.99
N LEU A 4 8.18 4.92 5.14
CA LEU A 4 9.35 5.35 5.89
C LEU A 4 9.31 4.70 7.27
N ALA A 5 10.47 4.27 7.77
CA ALA A 5 10.57 3.66 9.08
C ALA A 5 11.88 3.98 9.77
N ASP A 6 11.85 4.11 11.09
CA ASP A 6 13.04 4.05 11.93
C ASP A 6 13.45 2.59 12.12
N SER A 7 14.58 2.19 11.54
CA SER A 7 15.10 0.83 11.64
C SER A 7 15.42 0.38 13.07
N SER A 8 15.55 1.32 14.01
CA SER A 8 15.87 1.01 15.41
C SER A 8 14.62 0.69 16.23
N SER A 9 13.55 1.49 16.09
CA SER A 9 12.31 1.33 16.86
C SER A 9 11.24 0.51 16.11
N GLY A 10 11.34 0.41 14.79
CA GLY A 10 10.32 -0.19 13.93
C GLY A 10 9.11 0.72 13.69
N GLU A 11 9.07 1.93 14.26
CA GLU A 11 7.99 2.89 14.01
C GLU A 11 8.06 3.41 12.56
N ALA A 12 6.90 3.46 11.91
CA ALA A 12 6.79 3.75 10.49
C ALA A 12 5.63 4.70 10.16
N VAL A 13 5.77 5.42 9.04
CA VAL A 13 4.70 6.20 8.42
C VAL A 13 4.54 5.80 6.96
N LEU A 14 3.31 5.93 6.46
CA LEU A 14 3.00 5.78 5.03
C LEU A 14 2.48 7.11 4.47
N VAL A 15 2.98 7.51 3.31
CA VAL A 15 2.52 8.70 2.58
C VAL A 15 1.76 8.29 1.33
N ASP A 16 0.57 8.88 1.12
CA ASP A 16 -0.33 8.68 -0.03
C ASP A 16 -0.68 7.19 -0.26
N THR A 17 -1.44 6.61 0.67
CA THR A 17 -1.89 5.20 0.58
C THR A 17 -3.03 5.05 -0.43
N VAL A 18 -3.11 3.89 -1.11
CA VAL A 18 -4.16 3.61 -2.10
C VAL A 18 -5.06 2.48 -1.60
N PHE A 19 -6.38 2.64 -1.70
CA PHE A 19 -7.39 1.71 -1.18
C PHE A 19 -7.16 0.28 -1.68
N GLU A 20 -6.99 0.11 -2.99
CA GLU A 20 -6.77 -1.20 -3.64
C GLU A 20 -5.43 -1.84 -3.26
N HIS A 21 -4.49 -1.06 -2.72
CA HIS A 21 -3.17 -1.55 -2.29
C HIS A 21 -3.11 -1.84 -0.78
N HIS A 22 -4.19 -1.64 -0.03
CA HIS A 22 -4.22 -1.83 1.42
C HIS A 22 -3.60 -3.17 1.88
N LEU A 23 -3.99 -4.29 1.24
CA LEU A 23 -3.48 -5.61 1.59
C LEU A 23 -1.97 -5.75 1.33
N ARG A 24 -1.48 -5.18 0.22
CA ARG A 24 -0.05 -5.15 -0.11
C ARG A 24 0.73 -4.36 0.94
N ASP A 25 0.25 -3.17 1.27
CA ASP A 25 0.94 -2.26 2.18
C ASP A 25 0.93 -2.82 3.62
N ARG A 26 -0.19 -3.43 4.05
CA ARG A 26 -0.29 -4.15 5.33
C ARG A 26 0.68 -5.32 5.40
N ALA A 27 0.77 -6.12 4.34
CA ALA A 27 1.68 -7.26 4.29
C ALA A 27 3.15 -6.83 4.37
N LEU A 28 3.52 -5.73 3.71
CA LEU A 28 4.89 -5.20 3.79
C LEU A 28 5.25 -4.75 5.21
N LEU A 29 4.32 -4.10 5.93
CA LEU A 29 4.53 -3.71 7.32
C LEU A 29 4.76 -4.95 8.22
N ASP A 30 3.95 -5.99 8.05
CA ASP A 30 4.08 -7.23 8.81
C ASP A 30 5.40 -7.96 8.50
N GLU A 31 5.80 -8.07 7.23
CA GLU A 31 7.04 -8.72 6.81
C GLU A 31 8.29 -7.99 7.32
N LEU A 32 8.24 -6.65 7.40
CA LEU A 32 9.32 -5.83 7.92
C LEU A 32 9.27 -5.64 9.44
N GLY A 33 8.24 -6.15 10.12
CA GLY A 33 8.06 -6.01 11.58
C GLY A 33 7.85 -4.56 12.03
N LEU A 34 7.15 -3.75 11.22
CA LEU A 34 6.99 -2.32 11.43
C LEU A 34 5.66 -1.97 12.12
N ALA A 35 5.73 -1.03 13.05
CA ALA A 35 4.57 -0.43 13.71
C ALA A 35 4.18 0.86 13.00
N LEU A 36 3.04 0.85 12.29
CA LEU A 36 2.54 2.03 11.58
C LEU A 36 1.95 3.03 12.58
N VAL A 37 2.58 4.19 12.76
CA VAL A 37 2.12 5.24 13.68
C VAL A 37 1.20 6.25 13.01
N ALA A 38 1.41 6.52 11.72
CA ALA A 38 0.55 7.40 10.94
C ALA A 38 0.52 7.06 9.44
N VAL A 39 -0.65 7.24 8.84
CA VAL A 39 -0.83 7.40 7.39
C VAL A 39 -1.03 8.87 7.10
N LEU A 40 -0.38 9.38 6.06
CA LEU A 40 -0.36 10.80 5.70
C LEU A 40 -0.79 10.95 4.24
N ASP A 41 -1.82 11.75 3.98
CA ASP A 41 -2.12 12.16 2.61
C ASP A 41 -1.59 13.56 2.34
N THR A 42 -0.87 13.72 1.24
CA THR A 42 -0.37 15.02 0.77
C THR A 42 -1.52 15.93 0.36
N HIS A 43 -2.62 15.36 -0.13
CA HIS A 43 -3.84 16.07 -0.50
C HIS A 43 -5.02 15.09 -0.64
N CYS A 44 -6.24 15.63 -0.80
CA CYS A 44 -7.40 14.84 -1.19
C CYS A 44 -7.26 14.44 -2.67
N HIS A 45 -6.92 13.17 -2.93
CA HIS A 45 -6.65 12.65 -4.27
C HIS A 45 -7.90 12.63 -5.17
N ALA A 46 -7.71 12.80 -6.47
CA ALA A 46 -8.80 12.82 -7.46
C ALA A 46 -8.78 11.61 -8.43
N ASP A 47 -7.74 10.80 -8.36
CA ASP A 47 -7.47 9.69 -9.27
C ASP A 47 -7.57 8.33 -8.57
N HIS A 48 -7.51 8.29 -7.24
CA HIS A 48 -7.68 7.06 -6.45
C HIS A 48 -8.35 7.35 -5.10
N VAL A 49 -8.88 6.30 -4.47
CA VAL A 49 -9.38 6.37 -3.10
C VAL A 49 -8.21 6.10 -2.14
N THR A 50 -8.08 6.91 -1.09
CA THR A 50 -7.05 6.73 -0.07
C THR A 50 -7.27 5.42 0.70
N GLY A 51 -6.17 4.75 1.05
CA GLY A 51 -6.18 3.58 1.94
C GLY A 51 -6.27 3.93 3.42
N ALA A 52 -6.34 5.22 3.78
CA ALA A 52 -6.18 5.70 5.14
C ALA A 52 -7.13 5.03 6.14
N TRP A 53 -8.44 5.04 5.87
CA TRP A 53 -9.43 4.42 6.77
C TRP A 53 -9.17 2.93 7.02
N LEU A 54 -8.80 2.18 5.97
CA LEU A 54 -8.47 0.75 6.10
C LEU A 54 -7.23 0.54 6.96
N MET A 55 -6.21 1.38 6.80
CA MET A 55 -5.01 1.32 7.63
C MET A 55 -5.30 1.67 9.09
N GLN A 56 -6.16 2.65 9.36
CA GLN A 56 -6.63 2.94 10.72
C GLN A 56 -7.36 1.74 11.33
N GLN A 57 -8.27 1.09 10.60
CA GLN A 57 -8.96 -0.11 11.09
C GLN A 57 -8.00 -1.27 11.36
N ALA A 58 -6.99 -1.46 10.51
CA ALA A 58 -6.07 -2.59 10.61
C ALA A 58 -4.98 -2.42 11.67
N THR A 59 -4.60 -1.17 12.00
CA THR A 59 -3.40 -0.90 12.82
C THR A 59 -3.64 0.04 14.00
N GLY A 60 -4.73 0.80 14.00
CA GLY A 60 -4.95 1.88 14.96
C GLY A 60 -4.06 3.11 14.73
N CYS A 61 -3.35 3.20 13.60
CA CYS A 61 -2.55 4.38 13.25
C CYS A 61 -3.40 5.65 13.15
N ARG A 62 -2.73 6.81 13.22
CA ARG A 62 -3.37 8.11 13.01
C ARG A 62 -3.47 8.44 11.52
N TYR A 63 -4.47 9.22 11.13
CA TYR A 63 -4.60 9.74 9.76
C TYR A 63 -4.34 11.25 9.70
N GLY A 64 -3.20 11.58 9.09
CA GLY A 64 -2.73 12.94 8.87
C GLY A 64 -3.11 13.50 7.50
N VAL A 65 -3.74 14.68 7.50
CA VAL A 65 -4.06 15.43 6.27
C VAL A 65 -4.20 16.91 6.61
N SER A 66 -4.17 17.78 5.59
CA SER A 66 -4.25 19.22 5.79
C SER A 66 -5.48 19.67 6.58
N ARG A 67 -5.24 20.47 7.62
CA ARG A 67 -6.27 21.12 8.44
C ARG A 67 -7.18 22.03 7.61
N ARG A 68 -6.73 22.49 6.43
CA ARG A 68 -7.52 23.35 5.54
C ARG A 68 -8.80 22.69 5.02
N TYR A 69 -8.85 21.36 4.95
CA TYR A 69 -10.10 20.67 4.61
C TYR A 69 -11.17 20.83 5.70
N GLY A 70 -10.78 21.11 6.93
CA GLY A 70 -11.67 21.45 8.04
C GLY A 70 -12.79 20.41 8.22
N PRO A 71 -14.06 20.83 8.38
CA PRO A 71 -15.18 19.91 8.57
C PRO A 71 -15.41 18.92 7.42
N ALA A 72 -14.92 19.22 6.22
CA ALA A 72 -15.11 18.36 5.05
C ALA A 72 -14.34 17.02 5.17
N LEU A 73 -13.35 16.95 6.07
CA LEU A 73 -12.51 15.77 6.28
C LEU A 73 -12.40 15.46 7.80
N ALA A 74 -13.53 15.58 8.50
CA ALA A 74 -13.62 15.46 9.97
C ALA A 74 -13.23 14.07 10.52
N CYS A 75 -13.11 13.06 9.66
CA CYS A 75 -12.67 11.72 10.05
C CYS A 75 -11.14 11.59 10.23
N ALA A 76 -10.34 12.58 9.79
CA ALA A 76 -8.92 12.63 10.07
C ALA A 76 -8.64 13.07 11.53
N ASP A 77 -7.86 12.27 12.25
CA ASP A 77 -7.54 12.49 13.67
C ASP A 77 -6.17 13.17 13.89
N LEU A 78 -5.51 13.58 12.81
CA LEU A 78 -4.29 14.36 12.80
C LEU A 78 -4.42 15.51 11.77
N PRO A 79 -5.10 16.61 12.09
CA PRO A 79 -5.20 17.77 11.20
C PRO A 79 -3.88 18.56 11.20
N LEU A 80 -3.19 18.58 10.06
CA LEU A 80 -1.84 19.11 9.88
C LEU A 80 -1.82 20.52 9.29
N ASP A 81 -0.92 21.37 9.78
CA ASP A 81 -0.66 22.71 9.25
C ASP A 81 0.85 22.92 9.01
N HIS A 82 1.20 24.02 8.34
CA HIS A 82 2.58 24.38 8.07
C HIS A 82 3.41 24.43 9.37
N GLY A 83 4.56 23.75 9.38
CA GLY A 83 5.48 23.68 10.51
C GLY A 83 5.21 22.55 11.51
N ASP A 84 4.08 21.85 11.40
CA ASP A 84 3.81 20.66 12.23
C ASP A 84 4.87 19.58 11.97
N ARG A 85 5.15 18.75 13.00
CA ARG A 85 6.08 17.62 12.90
C ARG A 85 5.38 16.31 13.24
N ILE A 86 5.60 15.29 12.41
CA ILE A 86 5.09 13.93 12.60
C ILE A 86 6.27 13.03 12.97
N PRO A 87 6.47 12.69 14.26
CA PRO A 87 7.54 11.80 14.68
C PRO A 87 7.23 10.33 14.36
N PHE A 88 8.29 9.57 14.10
CA PHE A 88 8.29 8.10 14.03
C PHE A 88 9.69 7.62 14.44
N GLY A 89 9.78 7.05 15.63
CA GLY A 89 11.04 6.72 16.30
C GLY A 89 11.87 7.98 16.55
N LYS A 90 13.15 7.91 16.17
CA LYS A 90 14.06 9.08 16.23
C LYS A 90 13.92 10.06 15.06
N HIS A 91 13.13 9.72 14.04
CA HIS A 91 12.94 10.50 12.83
C HIS A 91 11.63 11.28 12.86
N SER A 92 11.49 12.23 11.95
CA SER A 92 10.23 12.97 11.79
C SER A 92 10.07 13.57 10.40
N LEU A 93 8.82 13.77 10.00
CA LEU A 93 8.45 14.57 8.83
C LEU A 93 7.97 15.95 9.29
N THR A 94 8.54 17.01 8.72
CA THR A 94 8.06 18.38 8.89
C THR A 94 7.10 18.73 7.75
N VAL A 95 5.96 19.33 8.09
CA VAL A 95 4.93 19.72 7.14
C VAL A 95 5.24 21.09 6.55
N ARG A 96 5.25 21.19 5.21
CA ARG A 96 5.20 22.46 4.49
C ARG A 96 3.87 22.56 3.74
N ALA A 97 3.05 23.55 4.06
CA ALA A 97 1.87 23.85 3.25
C ALA A 97 2.29 24.26 1.85
N THR A 98 1.80 23.54 0.84
CA THR A 98 2.12 23.78 -0.58
C THR A 98 0.86 23.80 -1.45
N PRO A 99 -0.12 24.67 -1.15
CA PRO A 99 -1.36 24.75 -1.93
C PRO A 99 -1.08 25.12 -3.39
N GLY A 100 -1.96 24.69 -4.29
CA GLY A 100 -1.87 25.06 -5.71
C GLY A 100 -2.43 24.00 -6.64
N HIS A 101 -2.06 22.73 -6.44
CA HIS A 101 -2.77 21.62 -7.08
C HIS A 101 -4.18 21.48 -6.50
N THR A 102 -4.26 21.43 -5.17
CA THR A 102 -5.46 21.68 -4.38
C THR A 102 -5.16 22.75 -3.32
N ASP A 103 -6.17 23.35 -2.68
CA ASP A 103 -5.94 24.28 -1.57
C ASP A 103 -5.42 23.60 -0.30
N GLY A 104 -5.54 22.27 -0.20
CA GLY A 104 -5.09 21.47 0.94
C GLY A 104 -3.77 20.73 0.73
N CYS A 105 -3.03 21.00 -0.35
CA CYS A 105 -1.76 20.29 -0.61
C CYS A 105 -0.70 20.58 0.46
N LEU A 106 0.00 19.53 0.88
CA LEU A 106 1.15 19.53 1.77
C LEU A 106 2.33 18.84 1.11
N THR A 107 3.53 19.31 1.44
CA THR A 107 4.80 18.61 1.23
C THR A 107 5.33 18.13 2.59
N PHE A 108 5.74 16.86 2.67
CA PHE A 108 6.39 16.32 3.86
C PHE A 108 7.90 16.25 3.66
N VAL A 109 8.68 16.79 4.59
CA VAL A 109 10.15 16.89 4.47
C VAL A 109 10.79 16.12 5.63
N THR A 110 11.79 15.27 5.34
CA THR A 110 12.57 14.61 6.40
C THR A 110 13.30 15.65 7.27
N ASP A 111 13.50 15.35 8.54
CA ASP A 111 14.15 16.27 9.49
C ASP A 111 15.61 16.62 9.14
N ASP A 112 16.30 15.75 8.42
CA ASP A 112 17.63 16.00 7.86
C ASP A 112 17.60 16.72 6.48
N HIS A 113 16.40 17.03 5.98
CA HIS A 113 16.14 17.67 4.68
C HIS A 113 16.72 16.92 3.47
N THR A 114 17.02 15.63 3.59
CA THR A 114 17.54 14.82 2.47
C THR A 114 16.45 14.40 1.49
N MET A 115 15.19 14.35 1.92
CA MET A 115 14.05 13.93 1.09
C MET A 115 12.82 14.80 1.35
N ALA A 116 12.05 15.05 0.29
CA ALA A 116 10.74 15.70 0.35
C ALA A 116 9.72 14.94 -0.50
N PHE A 117 8.55 14.68 0.08
CA PHE A 117 7.39 14.05 -0.55
C PHE A 117 6.43 15.14 -0.97
N THR A 118 6.43 15.47 -2.27
CA THR A 118 5.83 16.72 -2.78
C THR A 118 4.38 16.59 -3.22
N GLY A 119 3.81 15.39 -3.08
CA GLY A 119 2.49 15.07 -3.62
C GLY A 119 2.38 15.51 -5.08
N ASP A 120 1.25 16.11 -5.43
CA ASP A 120 1.03 16.67 -6.76
C ASP A 120 1.40 18.16 -6.86
N THR A 121 2.12 18.70 -5.87
CA THR A 121 2.65 20.08 -5.97
C THR A 121 3.73 20.15 -7.04
N LEU A 122 4.81 19.39 -6.87
CA LEU A 122 5.93 19.28 -7.80
C LEU A 122 6.05 17.83 -8.29
N LEU A 123 6.13 17.65 -9.59
CA LEU A 123 6.34 16.35 -10.25
C LEU A 123 7.68 16.33 -10.96
N ILE A 124 8.17 15.15 -11.35
CA ILE A 124 9.44 15.02 -12.07
C ILE A 124 9.31 15.66 -13.46
N ARG A 125 9.98 16.79 -13.68
CA ARG A 125 9.87 17.64 -14.88
C ARG A 125 8.43 18.09 -15.16
N GLY A 126 7.65 18.30 -14.11
CA GLY A 126 6.26 18.75 -14.21
C GLY A 126 5.74 19.38 -12.92
N ALA A 127 4.43 19.58 -12.87
CA ALA A 127 3.69 20.02 -11.70
C ALA A 127 2.25 19.49 -11.80
N GLY A 128 1.54 19.35 -10.68
CA GLY A 128 0.13 18.97 -10.71
C GLY A 128 -0.73 20.03 -11.40
N ARG A 129 -1.87 19.61 -11.93
CA ARG A 129 -2.86 20.50 -12.56
C ARG A 129 -3.49 21.44 -11.52
N CYS A 130 -4.07 22.57 -11.94
CA CYS A 130 -4.59 23.60 -11.01
C CYS A 130 -6.04 24.00 -11.28
N ASP A 131 -6.76 23.25 -12.11
CA ASP A 131 -8.07 23.60 -12.66
C ASP A 131 -9.25 22.91 -11.96
N PHE A 132 -8.98 22.12 -10.91
CA PHE A 132 -9.96 21.45 -10.06
C PHE A 132 -9.62 21.66 -8.57
N GLN A 133 -10.51 21.27 -7.65
CA GLN A 133 -10.24 21.21 -6.20
C GLN A 133 -9.63 22.50 -5.62
N GLN A 134 -10.18 23.65 -6.05
CA GLN A 134 -9.72 24.98 -5.62
C GLN A 134 -8.24 25.24 -5.96
N GLY A 135 -7.70 24.53 -6.95
CA GLY A 135 -6.36 24.71 -7.48
C GLY A 135 -6.16 26.12 -8.02
N ASN A 136 -4.90 26.56 -8.00
CA ASN A 136 -4.50 27.89 -8.42
C ASN A 136 -3.04 27.89 -8.88
N ALA A 137 -2.79 28.14 -10.16
CA ALA A 137 -1.45 28.10 -10.74
C ALA A 137 -0.50 29.15 -10.14
N ARG A 138 -1.01 30.31 -9.74
CA ARG A 138 -0.20 31.34 -9.07
C ARG A 138 0.24 30.88 -7.68
N MET A 139 -0.68 30.29 -6.93
CA MET A 139 -0.38 29.70 -5.62
C MET A 139 0.60 28.53 -5.77
N LEU A 140 0.41 27.69 -6.79
CA LEU A 140 1.31 26.57 -7.05
C LEU A 140 2.74 27.03 -7.34
N TYR A 141 2.91 28.07 -8.16
CA TYR A 141 4.22 28.66 -8.43
C TYR A 141 4.91 29.10 -7.14
N ARG A 142 4.19 29.83 -6.26
CA ARG A 142 4.72 30.30 -4.98
C ARG A 142 5.05 29.14 -4.04
N SER A 143 4.16 28.16 -3.92
CA SER A 143 4.40 26.96 -3.13
C SER A 143 5.68 26.24 -3.57
N ILE A 144 5.88 26.03 -4.87
CA ILE A 144 7.10 25.38 -5.37
C ILE A 144 8.34 26.24 -5.08
N THR A 145 8.30 27.52 -5.42
CA THR A 145 9.48 28.40 -5.32
C THR A 145 9.87 28.74 -3.89
N GLU A 146 8.90 28.94 -3.00
CA GLU A 146 9.13 29.36 -1.61
C GLU A 146 9.27 28.17 -0.65
N GLN A 147 8.62 27.04 -0.92
CA GLN A 147 8.59 25.89 0.00
C GLN A 147 9.36 24.67 -0.47
N ILE A 148 9.60 24.49 -1.76
CA ILE A 148 10.33 23.31 -2.28
C ILE A 148 11.71 23.73 -2.77
N PHE A 149 11.83 24.77 -3.59
CA PHE A 149 13.12 25.23 -4.13
C PHE A 149 14.04 25.91 -3.10
N THR A 150 13.53 26.16 -1.89
CA THR A 150 14.31 26.62 -0.73
C THR A 150 14.94 25.48 0.08
N LEU A 151 14.63 24.22 -0.24
CA LEU A 151 15.32 23.06 0.32
C LEU A 151 16.75 22.92 -0.24
N PRO A 152 17.62 22.13 0.41
CA PRO A 152 18.96 21.84 -0.11
C PRO A 152 18.91 21.32 -1.55
N GLU A 153 19.89 21.71 -2.36
CA GLU A 153 19.96 21.35 -3.78
C GLU A 153 19.93 19.84 -4.04
N ASN A 154 20.55 19.06 -3.14
CA ASN A 154 20.61 17.60 -3.19
C ASN A 154 19.40 16.92 -2.53
N CYS A 155 18.42 17.67 -2.02
CA CYS A 155 17.20 17.10 -1.46
C CYS A 155 16.44 16.35 -2.57
N LEU A 156 16.18 15.08 -2.31
CA LEU A 156 15.44 14.19 -3.21
C LEU A 156 13.96 14.57 -3.23
N ILE A 157 13.38 14.61 -4.42
CA ILE A 157 11.96 14.92 -4.65
C ILE A 157 11.23 13.64 -5.04
N TYR A 158 10.26 13.28 -4.21
CA TYR A 158 9.39 12.11 -4.35
C TYR A 158 7.94 12.57 -4.59
N PRO A 159 7.45 12.53 -5.83
CA PRO A 159 6.12 13.06 -6.18
C PRO A 159 4.99 12.10 -5.81
N GLY A 160 3.75 12.61 -5.81
CA GLY A 160 2.54 11.76 -5.71
C GLY A 160 2.37 10.83 -6.90
N HIS A 161 2.76 11.30 -8.10
CA HIS A 161 2.59 10.60 -9.36
C HIS A 161 3.78 10.73 -10.31
N ASP A 162 3.97 9.71 -11.15
CA ASP A 162 4.78 9.77 -12.36
C ASP A 162 4.14 8.90 -13.45
N TYR A 163 4.18 9.36 -14.69
CA TYR A 163 3.56 8.69 -15.84
C TYR A 163 4.59 8.27 -16.91
N SER A 164 5.87 8.30 -16.56
CA SER A 164 7.02 8.00 -17.44
C SER A 164 7.98 6.95 -16.86
N GLY A 165 7.62 6.31 -15.75
CA GLY A 165 8.45 5.31 -15.06
C GLY A 165 9.62 5.90 -14.28
N ARG A 166 9.63 7.21 -14.00
CA ARG A 166 10.64 7.88 -13.18
C ARG A 166 10.23 7.81 -11.71
N THR A 167 11.21 7.71 -10.82
CA THR A 167 10.95 7.42 -9.41
C THR A 167 11.33 8.55 -8.46
N VAL A 168 12.33 9.37 -8.82
CA VAL A 168 12.88 10.45 -7.99
C VAL A 168 13.56 11.51 -8.86
N SER A 169 13.59 12.76 -8.39
CA SER A 169 14.51 13.80 -8.89
C SER A 169 15.12 14.57 -7.71
N THR A 170 15.69 15.75 -7.94
CA THR A 170 16.27 16.61 -6.91
C THR A 170 15.77 18.04 -7.04
N VAL A 171 15.89 18.81 -5.97
CA VAL A 171 15.64 20.25 -6.00
C VAL A 171 16.48 20.94 -7.07
N ALA A 172 17.78 20.61 -7.16
CA ALA A 172 18.68 21.19 -8.16
C ALA A 172 18.20 20.92 -9.59
N GLU A 173 17.86 19.67 -9.88
CA GLU A 173 17.39 19.27 -11.20
C GLU A 173 16.07 19.95 -11.58
N GLU A 174 15.08 19.99 -10.68
CA GLU A 174 13.79 20.61 -10.97
C GLU A 174 13.94 22.14 -11.10
N ARG A 175 14.74 22.77 -10.24
CA ARG A 175 15.01 24.21 -10.34
C ARG A 175 15.74 24.57 -11.62
N ALA A 176 16.61 23.72 -12.15
CA ALA A 176 17.34 23.99 -13.38
C ALA A 176 16.57 23.59 -14.65
N HIS A 177 15.81 22.50 -14.61
CA HIS A 177 15.35 21.78 -15.81
C HIS A 177 13.86 21.49 -15.84
N ASN A 178 13.07 21.85 -14.83
CA ASN A 178 11.63 21.70 -14.94
C ASN A 178 11.10 22.60 -16.07
N PRO A 179 10.43 22.04 -17.10
CA PRO A 179 10.04 22.78 -18.29
C PRO A 179 8.94 23.83 -18.05
N ARG A 180 8.30 23.80 -16.87
CA ARG A 180 7.22 24.73 -16.51
C ARG A 180 7.68 25.86 -15.59
N ILE A 181 8.54 25.52 -14.62
CA ILE A 181 8.90 26.42 -13.51
C ILE A 181 10.41 26.57 -13.28
N GLY A 182 11.23 25.75 -13.93
CA GLY A 182 12.68 25.78 -13.78
C GLY A 182 13.36 26.87 -14.61
N GLY A 183 14.68 26.98 -14.47
CA GLY A 183 15.50 27.96 -15.18
C GLY A 183 15.15 29.39 -14.77
N GLN A 184 14.80 30.21 -15.75
CA GLN A 184 14.43 31.61 -15.54
C GLN A 184 12.91 31.85 -15.65
N ALA A 185 12.10 30.79 -15.56
CA ALA A 185 10.65 30.90 -15.69
C ALA A 185 10.06 31.79 -14.58
N THR A 186 9.28 32.79 -14.99
CA THR A 186 8.57 33.68 -14.08
C THR A 186 7.21 33.10 -13.69
N GLU A 187 6.58 33.67 -12.65
CA GLU A 187 5.20 33.33 -12.28
C GLU A 187 4.24 33.47 -13.47
N ARG A 188 4.47 34.47 -14.33
CA ARG A 188 3.67 34.70 -15.54
C ARG A 188 3.82 33.57 -16.55
N ASP A 189 5.05 33.10 -16.78
CA ASP A 189 5.33 32.01 -17.73
C ASP A 189 4.67 30.71 -17.26
N PHE A 190 4.81 30.39 -15.96
CA PHE A 190 4.20 29.22 -15.36
C PHE A 190 2.68 29.26 -15.42
N VAL A 191 2.04 30.36 -15.00
CA VAL A 191 0.58 30.51 -15.03
C VAL A 191 0.07 30.38 -16.46
N GLY A 192 0.70 31.07 -17.41
CA GLY A 192 0.35 30.97 -18.83
C GLY A 192 0.46 29.55 -19.37
N PHE A 193 1.50 28.80 -18.97
CA PHE A 193 1.63 27.39 -19.33
C PHE A 193 0.49 26.54 -18.74
N MET A 194 0.24 26.66 -17.44
CA MET A 194 -0.74 25.82 -16.72
C MET A 194 -2.17 26.06 -17.20
N GLU A 195 -2.55 27.30 -17.52
CA GLU A 195 -3.88 27.65 -18.04
C GLU A 195 -4.12 27.15 -19.48
N ASN A 196 -3.05 26.81 -20.21
CA ASN A 196 -3.12 26.33 -21.60
C ASN A 196 -2.80 24.83 -21.76
N LEU A 197 -2.75 24.07 -20.66
CA LEU A 197 -2.48 22.62 -20.68
C LEU A 197 -3.57 21.79 -21.36
N ALA A 198 -4.82 22.28 -21.39
CA ALA A 198 -5.98 21.65 -22.05
C ALA A 198 -6.13 20.14 -21.76
N LEU A 199 -5.94 19.73 -20.50
CA LEU A 199 -6.00 18.31 -20.12
C LEU A 199 -7.44 17.80 -20.11
N PRO A 200 -7.66 16.50 -20.42
CA PRO A 200 -8.96 15.87 -20.24
C PRO A 200 -9.47 16.00 -18.80
N HIS A 201 -10.79 15.96 -18.66
CA HIS A 201 -11.43 15.85 -17.35
C HIS A 201 -10.88 14.62 -16.60
N PRO A 202 -10.48 14.73 -15.32
CA PRO A 202 -10.00 13.58 -14.56
C PRO A 202 -11.04 12.46 -14.53
N LYS A 203 -10.61 11.22 -14.79
CA LYS A 203 -11.51 10.08 -15.00
C LYS A 203 -12.28 9.68 -13.74
N LEU A 204 -11.64 9.81 -12.56
CA LEU A 204 -12.16 9.27 -11.30
C LEU A 204 -12.56 10.34 -10.29
N ILE A 205 -12.43 11.63 -10.60
CA ILE A 205 -12.63 12.72 -9.62
C ILE A 205 -14.02 12.72 -8.97
N ALA A 206 -15.06 12.39 -9.73
CA ALA A 206 -16.43 12.32 -9.22
C ALA A 206 -16.67 11.15 -8.24
N HIS A 207 -15.75 10.18 -8.20
CA HIS A 207 -15.77 9.03 -7.30
C HIS A 207 -14.75 9.18 -6.17
N ALA A 208 -13.49 9.47 -6.53
CA ALA A 208 -12.36 9.56 -5.61
C ALA A 208 -12.51 10.70 -4.60
N VAL A 209 -12.86 11.91 -5.05
CA VAL A 209 -12.93 13.07 -4.13
C VAL A 209 -14.00 12.87 -3.05
N PRO A 210 -15.26 12.48 -3.35
CA PRO A 210 -16.24 12.19 -2.31
C PRO A 210 -15.80 11.08 -1.34
N ALA A 211 -15.18 10.01 -1.85
CA ALA A 211 -14.67 8.93 -1.01
C ALA A 211 -13.53 9.40 -0.09
N ASN A 212 -12.62 10.24 -0.60
CA ASN A 212 -11.47 10.77 0.15
C ASN A 212 -11.87 11.82 1.18
N LEU A 213 -12.94 12.58 0.92
CA LEU A 213 -13.56 13.43 1.95
C LEU A 213 -14.16 12.61 3.10
N ALA A 214 -14.48 11.33 2.86
CA ALA A 214 -14.84 10.35 3.89
C ALA A 214 -13.63 9.51 4.36
N CYS A 215 -12.39 9.99 4.20
CA CYS A 215 -11.14 9.30 4.56
C CYS A 215 -10.92 7.95 3.86
N GLY A 216 -11.60 7.70 2.74
CA GLY A 216 -11.59 6.40 2.07
C GLY A 216 -12.47 5.34 2.76
N ARG A 217 -13.36 5.75 3.68
CA ARG A 217 -14.32 4.84 4.32
C ARG A 217 -15.36 4.35 3.29
N PRO A 218 -15.54 3.02 3.12
CA PRO A 218 -16.60 2.47 2.30
C PRO A 218 -18.00 2.93 2.76
N ALA A 219 -18.95 3.00 1.83
CA ALA A 219 -20.31 3.50 2.11
C ALA A 219 -21.07 2.64 3.16
N ASP A 220 -20.81 1.33 3.20
CA ASP A 220 -21.35 0.40 4.21
C ASP A 220 -20.59 0.43 5.54
N GLY A 221 -19.46 1.14 5.58
CA GLY A 221 -18.57 1.25 6.73
C GLY A 221 -17.89 -0.05 7.13
N GLN A 222 -17.85 -1.06 6.24
CA GLN A 222 -17.24 -2.36 6.50
C GLN A 222 -15.84 -2.44 5.89
N VAL A 223 -14.94 -3.16 6.57
CA VAL A 223 -13.64 -3.53 5.98
C VAL A 223 -13.90 -4.61 4.92
N PRO A 224 -13.40 -4.45 3.67
CA PRO A 224 -13.54 -5.47 2.63
C PRO A 224 -12.99 -6.82 3.11
N VAL A 225 -13.83 -7.85 3.03
CA VAL A 225 -13.46 -9.22 3.44
C VAL A 225 -12.69 -9.88 2.30
N LEU A 226 -11.47 -10.34 2.57
CA LEU A 226 -10.62 -11.02 1.59
C LEU A 226 -11.15 -12.42 1.24
N ALA A 227 -11.66 -13.15 2.24
CA ALA A 227 -12.24 -14.47 2.08
C ALA A 227 -13.33 -14.70 3.12
N THR A 228 -14.47 -15.25 2.69
CA THR A 228 -15.58 -15.63 3.58
C THR A 228 -15.42 -17.02 4.18
N TRP A 229 -14.46 -17.79 3.68
CA TRP A 229 -14.25 -19.20 4.01
C TRP A 229 -13.14 -19.44 5.04
N GLY A 230 -12.50 -18.39 5.54
CA GLY A 230 -11.49 -18.48 6.61
C GLY A 230 -10.72 -17.17 6.80
N PRO A 231 -9.89 -17.07 7.86
CA PRO A 231 -9.05 -15.91 8.17
C PRO A 231 -7.84 -15.86 7.22
N VAL A 232 -8.11 -15.64 5.94
CA VAL A 232 -7.08 -15.58 4.91
C VAL A 232 -6.38 -14.22 4.96
N ARG A 233 -5.06 -14.24 4.87
CA ARG A 233 -4.22 -13.04 4.72
C ARG A 233 -3.48 -13.06 3.40
N GLN A 234 -3.06 -11.90 2.91
CA GLN A 234 -2.23 -11.78 1.72
C GLN A 234 -0.78 -11.48 2.14
N THR A 235 0.19 -12.17 1.53
CA THR A 235 1.62 -11.82 1.65
C THR A 235 2.00 -10.68 0.71
N TYR A 236 3.16 -10.06 0.90
CA TYR A 236 3.60 -8.99 -0.01
C TYR A 236 3.77 -9.48 -1.45
N ALA A 237 4.16 -10.76 -1.62
CA ALA A 237 4.23 -11.43 -2.92
C ALA A 237 2.86 -11.74 -3.55
N GLY A 238 1.75 -11.43 -2.88
CA GLY A 238 0.38 -11.66 -3.39
C GLY A 238 -0.16 -13.08 -3.18
N LEU A 239 0.54 -13.92 -2.41
CA LEU A 239 0.03 -15.25 -2.04
C LEU A 239 -1.01 -15.09 -0.93
N LEU A 240 -2.10 -15.85 -1.04
CA LEU A 240 -3.03 -15.96 0.07
C LEU A 240 -2.58 -17.08 1.00
N GLU A 241 -2.52 -16.77 2.28
CA GLU A 241 -2.11 -17.67 3.34
C GLU A 241 -3.18 -17.81 4.40
N ILE A 242 -3.15 -18.96 5.07
CA ILE A 242 -4.02 -19.26 6.21
C ILE A 242 -3.18 -19.83 7.36
N GLU A 243 -3.56 -19.49 8.59
CA GLU A 243 -2.83 -19.90 9.79
C GLU A 243 -3.08 -21.38 10.15
N PRO A 244 -2.04 -22.13 10.56
CA PRO A 244 -2.16 -23.55 10.92
C PRO A 244 -3.20 -23.86 11.99
N ASP A 245 -3.29 -23.04 13.03
CA ASP A 245 -4.22 -23.28 14.15
C ASP A 245 -5.68 -23.27 13.70
N TRP A 246 -6.04 -22.36 12.79
CA TRP A 246 -7.38 -22.31 12.22
C TRP A 246 -7.65 -23.56 11.37
N VAL A 247 -6.69 -23.96 10.53
CA VAL A 247 -6.81 -25.15 9.67
C VAL A 247 -7.03 -26.40 10.51
N ALA A 248 -6.29 -26.58 11.60
CA ALA A 248 -6.43 -27.73 12.50
C ALA A 248 -7.84 -27.84 13.14
N GLN A 249 -8.49 -26.71 13.40
CA GLN A 249 -9.83 -26.66 13.99
C GLN A 249 -10.96 -26.87 12.96
N HIS A 250 -10.67 -26.73 11.66
CA HIS A 250 -11.67 -26.68 10.58
C HIS A 250 -11.49 -27.76 9.51
N LEU A 251 -10.67 -28.79 9.76
CA LEU A 251 -10.35 -29.87 8.80
C LEU A 251 -11.57 -30.47 8.09
N ALA A 252 -12.72 -30.59 8.76
CA ALA A 252 -13.93 -31.16 8.18
C ALA A 252 -14.54 -30.30 7.05
N GLY A 253 -14.34 -28.97 7.10
CA GLY A 253 -14.91 -28.00 6.17
C GLY A 253 -14.02 -27.63 4.98
N ILE A 254 -12.79 -28.14 4.94
CA ILE A 254 -11.78 -27.78 3.95
C ILE A 254 -11.20 -29.02 3.27
N PHE A 255 -10.42 -28.80 2.21
CA PHE A 255 -9.64 -29.82 1.54
C PHE A 255 -8.15 -29.51 1.67
N VAL A 256 -7.41 -30.36 2.40
CA VAL A 256 -5.96 -30.19 2.57
C VAL A 256 -5.23 -30.96 1.48
N LEU A 257 -4.44 -30.24 0.68
CA LEU A 257 -3.64 -30.78 -0.42
C LEU A 257 -2.17 -30.79 -0.04
N ASP A 258 -1.60 -31.96 0.19
CA ASP A 258 -0.17 -32.13 0.46
C ASP A 258 0.59 -32.32 -0.85
N VAL A 259 1.46 -31.35 -1.17
CA VAL A 259 2.25 -31.31 -2.42
C VAL A 259 3.72 -31.68 -2.23
N ARG A 260 4.06 -32.30 -1.10
CA ARG A 260 5.42 -32.83 -0.86
C ARG A 260 5.69 -34.08 -1.69
N GLU A 261 6.95 -34.48 -1.73
CA GLU A 261 7.33 -35.80 -2.24
C GLU A 261 6.87 -36.91 -1.29
N ARG A 262 6.70 -38.13 -1.80
CA ARG A 262 6.15 -39.25 -1.03
C ARG A 262 7.03 -39.63 0.16
N GLU A 263 8.34 -39.50 0.02
CA GLU A 263 9.33 -39.80 1.05
C GLU A 263 9.20 -38.84 2.25
N GLU A 264 8.74 -37.61 2.03
CA GLU A 264 8.57 -36.61 3.09
C GLU A 264 7.38 -36.92 4.01
N LEU A 265 6.38 -37.66 3.53
CA LEU A 265 5.24 -38.10 4.34
C LEU A 265 5.65 -39.13 5.39
N GLN A 266 6.71 -39.88 5.13
CA GLN A 266 7.29 -40.87 6.05
C GLN A 266 8.29 -40.24 7.04
N SER A 267 8.55 -38.94 6.91
CA SER A 267 9.42 -38.21 7.83
C SER A 267 8.76 -38.02 9.21
N PRO A 268 9.52 -37.61 10.24
CA PRO A 268 8.96 -37.30 11.56
C PRO A 268 7.85 -36.24 11.56
N LEU A 269 7.75 -35.43 10.51
CA LEU A 269 6.70 -34.42 10.35
C LEU A 269 5.31 -35.04 10.09
N GLY A 270 5.24 -36.30 9.62
CA GLY A 270 3.97 -36.95 9.25
C GLY A 270 3.19 -36.17 8.19
N ALA A 271 1.87 -36.32 8.19
CA ALA A 271 0.93 -35.59 7.33
C ALA A 271 -0.22 -34.99 8.15
N ILE A 272 -0.86 -33.93 7.64
CA ILE A 272 -2.08 -33.38 8.25
C ILE A 272 -3.20 -34.42 8.14
N PRO A 273 -4.01 -34.66 9.19
CA PRO A 273 -5.09 -35.63 9.14
C PRO A 273 -6.05 -35.40 7.99
N GLY A 274 -6.33 -36.45 7.22
CA GLY A 274 -7.22 -36.38 6.05
C GLY A 274 -6.65 -35.64 4.83
N ALA A 275 -5.37 -35.26 4.83
CA ALA A 275 -4.74 -34.60 3.68
C ALA A 275 -4.66 -35.53 2.46
N ARG A 276 -4.97 -34.98 1.27
CA ARG A 276 -4.78 -35.67 -0.01
C ARG A 276 -3.38 -35.40 -0.53
N HIS A 277 -2.62 -36.46 -0.80
CA HIS A 277 -1.29 -36.35 -1.39
C HIS A 277 -1.34 -36.27 -2.93
N VAL A 278 -0.81 -35.18 -3.49
CA VAL A 278 -0.53 -35.01 -4.92
C VAL A 278 0.77 -34.18 -5.04
N PRO A 279 1.92 -34.80 -5.38
CA PRO A 279 3.18 -34.09 -5.57
C PRO A 279 3.05 -32.89 -6.52
N LEU A 280 3.83 -31.84 -6.26
CA LEU A 280 3.72 -30.57 -7.00
C LEU A 280 3.94 -30.72 -8.52
N ASP A 281 4.87 -31.58 -8.92
CA ASP A 281 5.22 -31.87 -10.31
C ASP A 281 4.09 -32.62 -11.04
N GLU A 282 3.33 -33.45 -10.33
CA GLU A 282 2.16 -34.14 -10.85
C GLU A 282 0.88 -33.29 -10.84
N LEU A 283 0.82 -32.26 -9.99
CA LEU A 283 -0.41 -31.50 -9.71
C LEU A 283 -1.11 -30.99 -10.96
N ARG A 284 -0.35 -30.47 -11.95
CA ARG A 284 -0.92 -29.95 -13.21
C ARG A 284 -1.71 -31.00 -13.99
N GLY A 285 -1.27 -32.26 -13.97
CA GLY A 285 -1.95 -33.37 -14.64
C GLY A 285 -3.10 -33.97 -13.83
N ARG A 286 -3.17 -33.65 -12.53
CA ARG A 286 -4.09 -34.28 -11.56
C ARG A 286 -5.03 -33.26 -10.90
N VAL A 287 -5.17 -32.06 -11.46
CA VAL A 287 -6.02 -30.99 -10.91
C VAL A 287 -7.49 -31.43 -10.79
N GLU A 288 -7.97 -32.29 -11.68
CA GLU A 288 -9.35 -32.82 -11.66
C GLU A 288 -9.63 -33.71 -10.43
N GLU A 289 -8.61 -34.16 -9.70
CA GLU A 289 -8.79 -34.86 -8.41
C GLU A 289 -9.13 -33.91 -7.25
N ILE A 290 -8.96 -32.60 -7.44
CA ILE A 290 -9.12 -31.60 -6.39
C ILE A 290 -10.57 -31.08 -6.41
N PRO A 291 -11.31 -31.15 -5.28
CA PRO A 291 -12.69 -30.70 -5.23
C PRO A 291 -12.80 -29.19 -5.42
N ARG A 292 -13.86 -28.76 -6.10
CA ARG A 292 -14.18 -27.35 -6.35
C ARG A 292 -15.25 -26.79 -5.42
N ASP A 293 -15.89 -27.65 -4.63
CA ASP A 293 -16.98 -27.34 -3.69
C ASP A 293 -16.49 -27.04 -2.27
N LYS A 294 -15.17 -27.06 -2.05
CA LYS A 294 -14.54 -26.77 -0.75
C LYS A 294 -13.30 -25.89 -0.92
N PRO A 295 -12.96 -25.07 0.09
CA PRO A 295 -11.69 -24.37 0.13
C PRO A 295 -10.51 -25.33 0.13
N VAL A 296 -9.49 -25.05 -0.70
CA VAL A 296 -8.29 -25.86 -0.83
C VAL A 296 -7.13 -25.21 -0.08
N ILE A 297 -6.58 -25.93 0.89
CA ILE A 297 -5.38 -25.51 1.64
C ILE A 297 -4.20 -26.35 1.16
N ALA A 298 -3.29 -25.73 0.40
CA ALA A 298 -2.08 -26.38 -0.04
C ALA A 298 -1.02 -26.37 1.07
N VAL A 299 -0.38 -27.51 1.33
CA VAL A 299 0.69 -27.67 2.32
C VAL A 299 1.91 -28.33 1.69
N CYS A 300 3.09 -27.86 2.08
CA CYS A 300 4.35 -28.54 1.82
C CYS A 300 5.25 -28.51 3.06
N HIS A 301 6.53 -28.83 2.91
CA HIS A 301 7.48 -28.78 4.02
C HIS A 301 7.52 -27.41 4.74
N ALA A 302 7.70 -26.32 4.00
CA ALA A 302 7.95 -24.98 4.57
C ALA A 302 7.11 -23.84 3.94
N GLY A 303 6.11 -24.16 3.10
CA GLY A 303 5.23 -23.17 2.46
C GLY A 303 5.60 -22.77 1.03
N MET A 304 6.82 -23.05 0.55
CA MET A 304 7.27 -22.59 -0.78
C MET A 304 6.59 -23.34 -1.95
N ARG A 305 6.67 -24.67 -1.95
CA ARG A 305 6.05 -25.52 -2.99
C ARG A 305 4.52 -25.41 -2.98
N SER A 306 3.91 -25.30 -1.81
CA SER A 306 2.47 -25.10 -1.67
C SER A 306 2.03 -23.72 -2.15
N GLY A 307 2.86 -22.68 -1.99
CA GLY A 307 2.66 -21.39 -2.65
C GLY A 307 2.54 -21.53 -4.17
N GLN A 308 3.46 -22.27 -4.81
CA GLN A 308 3.37 -22.56 -6.25
C GLN A 308 2.14 -23.41 -6.61
N ALA A 309 1.74 -24.35 -5.75
CA ALA A 309 0.51 -25.12 -5.94
C ALA A 309 -0.73 -24.20 -5.97
N THR A 310 -0.79 -23.17 -5.13
CA THR A 310 -1.90 -22.22 -5.16
C THR A 310 -2.00 -21.46 -6.48
N VAL A 311 -0.87 -21.11 -7.09
CA VAL A 311 -0.82 -20.47 -8.41
C VAL A 311 -1.35 -21.41 -9.50
N ILE A 312 -0.96 -22.68 -9.46
CA ILE A 312 -1.45 -23.71 -10.39
C ILE A 312 -2.97 -23.88 -10.25
N LEU A 313 -3.48 -24.01 -9.03
CA LEU A 313 -4.90 -24.18 -8.76
C LEU A 313 -5.72 -22.95 -9.20
N ARG A 314 -5.25 -21.73 -8.91
CA ARG A 314 -5.93 -20.51 -9.38
C ARG A 314 -5.98 -20.42 -10.90
N ALA A 315 -4.88 -20.75 -11.58
CA ALA A 315 -4.85 -20.79 -13.04
C ALA A 315 -5.84 -21.83 -13.61
N ALA A 316 -6.16 -22.88 -12.86
CA ALA A 316 -7.17 -23.88 -13.19
C ALA A 316 -8.60 -23.53 -12.74
N GLY A 317 -8.82 -22.29 -12.27
CA GLY A 317 -10.14 -21.75 -11.94
C GLY A 317 -10.64 -22.04 -10.52
N PHE A 318 -9.75 -22.41 -9.60
CA PHE A 318 -10.11 -22.54 -8.18
C PHE A 318 -10.11 -21.14 -7.54
N SER A 319 -11.26 -20.73 -6.98
CA SER A 319 -11.44 -19.43 -6.35
C SER A 319 -11.03 -19.41 -4.87
N GLU A 320 -11.21 -20.53 -4.16
CA GLU A 320 -10.97 -20.64 -2.72
C GLU A 320 -9.70 -21.47 -2.45
N VAL A 321 -8.54 -20.82 -2.59
CA VAL A 321 -7.24 -21.46 -2.40
C VAL A 321 -6.32 -20.59 -1.54
N ALA A 322 -5.75 -21.19 -0.50
CA ALA A 322 -4.67 -20.60 0.29
C ALA A 322 -3.52 -21.57 0.52
N ASN A 323 -2.36 -20.99 0.78
CA ASN A 323 -1.14 -21.66 1.20
C ASN A 323 -1.15 -21.79 2.73
N LEU A 324 -0.81 -22.96 3.26
CA LEU A 324 -0.59 -23.12 4.70
C LEU A 324 0.69 -22.37 5.10
N ARG A 325 0.55 -21.33 5.90
CA ARG A 325 1.69 -20.53 6.35
C ARG A 325 2.71 -21.42 7.06
N GLY A 326 3.97 -21.31 6.67
CA GLY A 326 5.10 -22.04 7.27
C GLY A 326 5.11 -23.56 7.03
N GLY A 327 4.13 -24.09 6.30
CA GLY A 327 4.03 -25.53 5.98
C GLY A 327 4.03 -26.45 7.21
N MET A 328 4.47 -27.69 6.99
CA MET A 328 4.58 -28.71 8.04
C MET A 328 5.58 -28.36 9.14
N LEU A 329 6.59 -27.53 8.85
CA LEU A 329 7.53 -27.06 9.88
C LEU A 329 6.81 -26.24 10.96
N LEU A 330 6.00 -25.25 10.56
CA LEU A 330 5.24 -24.45 11.52
C LEU A 330 4.13 -25.27 12.17
N TRP A 331 3.44 -26.12 11.41
CA TRP A 331 2.43 -27.05 11.94
C TRP A 331 3.00 -27.91 13.09
N SER A 332 4.17 -28.49 12.87
CA SER A 332 4.89 -29.32 13.86
C SER A 332 5.37 -28.49 15.05
N ALA A 333 5.92 -27.29 14.80
CA ALA A 333 6.38 -26.39 15.87
C ALA A 333 5.25 -25.93 16.80
N LEU A 334 4.03 -25.83 16.29
CA LEU A 334 2.81 -25.53 17.07
C LEU A 334 2.22 -26.76 17.77
N GLY A 335 2.78 -27.96 17.55
CA GLY A 335 2.32 -29.21 18.16
C GLY A 335 0.95 -29.68 17.64
N LEU A 336 0.59 -29.31 16.41
CA LEU A 336 -0.71 -29.64 15.83
C LEU A 336 -0.81 -31.12 15.41
N PRO A 337 -2.02 -31.70 15.34
CA PRO A 337 -2.21 -33.14 15.09
C PRO A 337 -1.63 -33.60 13.75
N VAL A 338 -1.03 -34.79 13.72
CA VAL A 338 -0.50 -35.42 12.50
C VAL A 338 -0.88 -36.89 12.42
N GLU A 339 -1.09 -37.38 11.21
CA GLU A 339 -1.15 -38.80 10.89
C GLU A 339 0.25 -39.29 10.52
N ARG A 340 0.61 -40.49 11.00
CA ARG A 340 1.86 -41.17 10.67
C ARG A 340 1.51 -42.48 9.97
N ALA A 341 2.19 -42.74 8.86
CA ALA A 341 2.06 -43.98 8.09
C ALA A 341 2.61 -45.19 8.84
#